data_AF-A0A946JTM3-F1
#
_entry.id   AF-A0A946JTM3-F1
#
_cell.length_a   1.000
_cell.length_b   1.000
_cell.length_c   1.000
_cell.angle_alpha   90.00
_cell.angle_beta   90.00
_cell.angle_gamma   90.00
#
_symmetry.space_group_name_H-M   'P 1'
#
loop_
_entity.id
_entity.type
_entity.pdbx_description
1 polymer ?
#
loop_
_entity_poly.entity_id
_entity_poly.type
_entity_poly.pdbx_seq_one_letter_code
_entity_poly.pdbx_strand_id
1 'polypeptide(L)'
;MKFSYFLFFLGSLVLATTDIYVSVSQDSIFVGDKTQLTVTAKNTTIESVEFPELDVDNENITLSLLSKNTNSMKLSLQFWKEGYHKFPSIKLNINYTDSSSEVYLTDV
;
A
#
# COMPACT_ATOMS: atom_id res chain seq x y z
N MET A 1 -2.14 -45.13 37.50
CA MET A 1 -1.97 -43.66 37.48
C MET A 1 -0.66 -43.30 36.81
N LYS A 2 -0.71 -42.73 35.59
CA LYS A 2 0.38 -41.96 34.99
C LYS A 2 -0.26 -40.82 34.22
N PHE A 3 -0.26 -39.62 34.79
CA PHE A 3 -0.63 -38.40 34.10
C PHE A 3 0.56 -38.01 33.22
N SER A 4 0.36 -38.04 31.90
CA SER A 4 1.33 -37.48 30.95
C SER A 4 0.96 -36.02 30.73
N TYR A 5 1.83 -35.11 31.13
CA TYR A 5 1.70 -33.68 30.86
C TYR A 5 2.03 -33.43 29.39
N PHE A 6 1.03 -33.41 28.52
CA PHE A 6 1.18 -32.93 27.15
C PHE A 6 1.11 -31.39 27.22
N LEU A 7 2.28 -30.75 27.20
CA LEU A 7 2.40 -29.30 27.13
C LEU A 7 1.96 -28.86 25.73
N PHE A 8 0.70 -28.44 25.57
CA PHE A 8 0.25 -27.74 24.36
C PHE A 8 0.89 -26.35 24.38
N PHE A 9 2.05 -26.21 23.74
CA PHE A 9 2.59 -24.90 23.39
C PHE A 9 1.80 -24.40 22.17
N LEU A 10 0.61 -23.84 22.41
CA LEU A 10 -0.04 -22.97 21.42
C LEU A 10 0.77 -21.67 21.39
N GLY A 11 1.85 -21.67 20.62
CA GLY A 11 2.41 -20.43 20.12
C GLY A 11 1.36 -19.83 19.19
N SER A 12 0.64 -18.82 19.66
CA SER A 12 -0.23 -18.02 18.80
C SER A 12 0.66 -17.34 17.76
N LEU A 13 0.72 -17.90 16.55
CA LEU A 13 1.11 -17.17 15.36
C LEU A 13 0.04 -16.09 15.17
N VAL A 14 0.30 -14.88 15.66
CA VAL A 14 -0.44 -13.71 15.20
C VAL A 14 0.11 -13.45 13.79
N LEU A 15 -0.52 -14.07 12.80
CA LEU A 15 -0.32 -13.67 11.41
C LEU A 15 -0.85 -12.24 11.30
N ALA A 16 0.04 -11.26 11.38
CA ALA A 16 -0.28 -9.88 11.09
C ALA A 16 -0.54 -9.76 9.59
N THR A 17 -1.78 -9.97 9.16
CA THR A 17 -2.17 -9.69 7.78
C THR A 17 -2.25 -8.18 7.61
N THR A 18 -1.25 -7.59 6.97
CA THR A 18 -1.28 -6.19 6.61
C THR A 18 -2.16 -5.98 5.39
N ASP A 19 -3.27 -5.28 5.59
CA ASP A 19 -4.17 -4.95 4.49
C ASP A 19 -3.72 -3.64 3.82
N ILE A 20 -3.46 -3.71 2.52
CA ILE A 20 -3.18 -2.54 1.68
C ILE A 20 -4.38 -2.31 0.76
N TYR A 21 -4.92 -1.10 0.81
CA TYR A 21 -6.06 -0.67 0.02
C TYR A 21 -5.62 0.41 -0.95
N VAL A 22 -6.03 0.26 -2.21
CA VAL A 22 -5.85 1.28 -3.25
C VAL A 22 -7.24 1.71 -3.72
N SER A 23 -7.50 3.01 -3.71
CA SER A 23 -8.75 3.58 -4.20
C SER A 23 -8.50 4.74 -5.16
N VAL A 24 -9.34 4.82 -6.19
CA VAL A 24 -9.34 5.93 -7.16
C VAL A 24 -10.65 6.70 -6.98
N SER A 25 -10.61 8.03 -7.10
CA SER A 25 -11.81 8.86 -6.91
C SER A 25 -12.87 8.71 -8.02
N GLN A 26 -12.53 8.09 -9.14
CA GLN A 26 -13.38 7.93 -10.33
C GLN A 26 -12.92 6.75 -11.18
N ASP A 27 -13.87 5.97 -11.68
CA ASP A 27 -13.63 4.73 -12.43
C ASP A 27 -13.34 4.97 -13.92
N SER A 28 -13.62 6.17 -14.43
CA SER A 28 -13.37 6.60 -15.81
C SER A 28 -12.74 7.98 -15.80
N ILE A 29 -11.66 8.15 -16.54
CA ILE A 29 -10.84 9.36 -16.55
C ILE A 29 -10.66 9.76 -18.02
N PHE A 30 -11.01 10.99 -18.38
CA PHE A 30 -10.74 11.49 -19.72
C PHE A 30 -9.25 11.84 -19.86
N VAL A 31 -8.73 11.80 -21.09
CA VAL A 31 -7.35 12.21 -21.33
C VAL A 31 -7.18 13.68 -20.95
N GLY A 32 -6.11 13.95 -20.20
CA GLY A 32 -5.83 15.26 -19.64
C GLY A 32 -6.55 15.56 -18.32
N ASP A 33 -7.48 14.71 -17.85
CA ASP A 33 -8.09 14.90 -16.54
C ASP A 33 -7.19 14.40 -15.42
N LYS A 34 -7.27 15.09 -14.28
CA LYS A 34 -6.62 14.67 -13.04
C LYS A 34 -7.60 13.84 -12.22
N THR A 35 -7.12 12.70 -11.72
CA THR A 35 -7.81 11.89 -10.72
C THR A 35 -6.98 11.79 -9.45
N GLN A 36 -7.63 11.50 -8.32
CA GLN A 36 -6.94 11.21 -7.08
C GLN A 36 -6.84 9.70 -6.88
N LEU A 37 -5.62 9.22 -6.67
CA LEU A 37 -5.34 7.88 -6.19
C LEU A 37 -4.98 7.96 -4.71
N THR A 38 -5.56 7.08 -3.89
CA THR A 38 -5.25 6.98 -2.46
C THR A 38 -4.77 5.56 -2.16
N VAL A 39 -3.56 5.45 -1.62
CA VAL A 39 -3.01 4.20 -1.10
C VAL A 39 -3.07 4.27 0.42
N THR A 40 -3.62 3.24 1.05
CA THR A 40 -3.77 3.16 2.51
C THR A 40 -3.31 1.80 2.99
N ALA A 41 -2.39 1.74 3.96
CA ALA A 41 -2.11 0.52 4.69
C ALA A 41 -2.81 0.59 6.05
N LYS A 42 -3.54 -0.46 6.41
CA LYS A 42 -4.28 -0.51 7.67
C LYS A 42 -4.00 -1.82 8.38
N ASN A 43 -3.41 -1.73 9.57
CA ASN A 43 -3.24 -2.83 10.50
C ASN A 43 -3.03 -2.25 11.91
N THR A 44 -3.48 -2.97 12.93
CA THR A 44 -3.29 -2.62 14.35
C THR A 44 -1.83 -2.68 14.79
N THR A 45 -0.96 -3.36 14.02
CA THR A 45 0.47 -3.52 14.33
C THR A 45 1.40 -2.62 13.49
N ILE A 46 0.87 -1.79 12.59
CA ILE A 46 1.69 -0.86 11.81
C ILE A 46 2.00 0.37 12.67
N GLU A 47 3.29 0.64 12.83
CA GLU A 47 3.78 1.86 13.46
C GLU A 47 3.87 2.99 12.43
N SER A 48 4.44 2.70 11.25
CA SER A 48 4.55 3.66 10.16
C SER A 48 4.66 2.98 8.80
N VAL A 49 4.20 3.68 7.76
CA VAL A 49 4.44 3.33 6.37
C VAL A 49 5.33 4.38 5.75
N GLU A 50 6.49 3.96 5.28
CA GLU A 50 7.35 4.77 4.45
C GLU A 50 6.92 4.62 2.99
N PHE A 51 6.23 5.66 2.52
CA PHE A 51 5.91 5.78 1.12
C PHE A 51 7.05 6.49 0.35
N PRO A 52 7.44 5.97 -0.82
CA PRO A 52 8.51 6.52 -1.63
C PRO A 52 8.08 7.87 -2.21
N GLU A 53 9.04 8.74 -2.51
CA GLU A 53 8.74 9.89 -3.36
C GLU A 53 8.46 9.39 -4.77
N LEU A 54 7.22 9.60 -5.20
CA LEU A 54 6.74 9.24 -6.52
C LEU A 54 6.60 10.52 -7.33
N ASP A 55 7.51 10.71 -8.26
CA ASP A 55 7.43 11.72 -9.31
C ASP A 55 7.65 11.01 -10.64
N VAL A 56 6.54 10.77 -11.33
CA VAL A 56 6.56 10.18 -12.67
C VAL A 56 5.97 11.20 -13.59
N ASP A 57 6.76 11.72 -14.52
CA ASP A 57 6.27 12.60 -15.57
C ASP A 57 6.83 12.13 -16.91
N ASN A 58 5.97 11.53 -17.72
CA ASN A 58 6.32 11.06 -19.06
C ASN A 58 5.16 11.29 -20.04
N GLU A 59 5.41 10.97 -21.31
CA GLU A 59 4.45 11.18 -22.41
C GLU A 59 3.11 10.44 -22.28
N ASN A 60 2.96 9.52 -21.32
CA ASN A 60 1.76 8.70 -21.13
C ASN A 60 1.03 9.02 -19.83
N ILE A 61 1.77 9.29 -18.74
CA ILE A 61 1.23 9.46 -17.39
C ILE A 61 2.03 10.50 -16.61
N THR A 62 1.32 11.33 -15.86
CA THR A 62 1.89 12.14 -14.77
C THR A 62 1.34 11.65 -13.44
N LEU A 63 2.22 11.38 -12.48
CA LEU A 63 1.92 10.97 -11.12
C LEU A 63 2.68 11.89 -10.17
N SER A 64 1.96 12.59 -9.29
CA SER A 64 2.58 13.49 -8.32
C SER A 64 1.97 13.34 -6.93
N LEU A 65 2.82 13.50 -5.91
CA LEU A 65 2.39 13.47 -4.51
C LEU A 65 1.56 14.70 -4.17
N LEU A 66 0.33 14.47 -3.68
CA LEU A 66 -0.52 15.53 -3.13
C LEU A 66 -0.30 15.68 -1.62
N SER A 67 -0.31 14.56 -0.90
CA SER A 67 -0.08 14.53 0.55
C SER A 67 0.22 13.11 1.02
N LYS A 68 0.89 12.99 2.17
CA LYS A 68 1.07 11.73 2.88
C LYS A 68 0.92 11.90 4.38
N ASN A 69 0.46 10.86 5.05
CA ASN A 69 0.50 10.70 6.49
C ASN A 69 1.10 9.33 6.82
N THR A 70 1.09 8.95 8.10
CA THR A 70 1.71 7.71 8.59
C THR A 70 1.21 6.44 7.90
N ASN A 71 -0.04 6.42 7.44
CA ASN A 71 -0.70 5.20 6.96
C ASN A 71 -1.29 5.36 5.55
N SER A 72 -1.23 6.54 4.96
CA SER A 72 -1.86 6.84 3.68
C SER A 72 -1.08 7.85 2.85
N MET A 73 -1.10 7.63 1.54
CA MET A 73 -0.56 8.51 0.52
C MET A 73 -1.65 8.85 -0.49
N LYS A 74 -1.75 10.13 -0.85
CA LYS A 74 -2.62 10.64 -1.90
C LYS A 74 -1.79 11.15 -3.06
N LEU A 75 -2.11 10.68 -4.25
CA LEU A 75 -1.42 10.99 -5.50
C LEU A 75 -2.41 11.63 -6.48
N SER A 76 -1.93 12.62 -7.22
CA SER A 76 -2.59 13.10 -8.43
C SER A 76 -2.12 12.23 -9.59
N LEU A 77 -3.06 11.68 -10.34
CA LEU A 77 -2.81 10.83 -11.50
C LEU A 77 -3.47 11.47 -12.72
N GLN A 78 -2.71 11.60 -13.82
CA GLN A 78 -3.18 12.17 -15.07
C GLN A 78 -2.66 11.33 -16.24
N PHE A 79 -3.53 11.02 -17.19
CA PHE A 79 -3.18 10.27 -18.41
C PHE A 79 -3.15 11.20 -19.62
N TRP A 80 -2.13 11.07 -20.45
CA TRP A 80 -1.93 11.91 -21.65
C TRP A 80 -2.34 11.23 -22.96
N LYS A 81 -2.62 9.92 -22.91
CA LYS A 81 -3.06 9.14 -24.06
C LYS A 81 -4.24 8.25 -23.68
N GLU A 82 -5.10 7.96 -24.66
CA GLU A 82 -6.19 7.01 -24.48
C GLU A 82 -5.66 5.57 -24.44
N GLY A 83 -6.42 4.67 -23.81
CA GLY A 83 -6.14 3.24 -23.80
C GLY A 83 -5.98 2.64 -22.40
N TYR A 84 -5.48 1.40 -22.36
CA TYR A 84 -5.21 0.70 -21.12
C TYR A 84 -3.80 1.04 -20.62
N HIS A 85 -3.74 1.62 -19.43
CA HIS A 85 -2.47 1.97 -18.79
C HIS A 85 -2.22 1.06 -17.61
N LYS A 86 -1.01 0.50 -17.54
CA LYS A 86 -0.56 -0.19 -16.34
C LYS A 86 -0.05 0.85 -15.36
N PHE A 87 -0.63 0.83 -14.17
CA PHE A 87 -0.16 1.66 -13.09
C PHE A 87 1.24 1.18 -12.64
N PRO A 88 2.22 2.07 -12.44
CA PRO A 88 3.53 1.66 -11.95
C PRO A 88 3.41 1.06 -10.55
N SER A 89 4.16 -0.01 -10.28
CA SER A 89 4.21 -0.59 -8.94
C SER A 89 4.78 0.42 -7.95
N ILE A 90 4.08 0.61 -6.83
CA ILE A 90 4.54 1.43 -5.72
C ILE A 90 5.13 0.50 -4.66
N LYS A 91 6.39 0.73 -4.32
CA LYS A 91 7.07 0.05 -3.22
C LYS A 91 6.73 0.70 -1.91
N LEU A 92 6.10 -0.04 -1.00
CA LEU A 92 5.73 0.41 0.34
C LEU A 92 6.63 -0.28 1.36
N ASN A 93 7.35 0.49 2.16
CA ASN A 93 8.07 -0.04 3.31
C ASN A 93 7.17 0.09 4.54
N ILE A 94 6.82 -1.03 5.17
CA ILE A 94 5.93 -1.07 6.33
C ILE A 94 6.77 -1.41 7.55
N ASN A 95 6.78 -0.52 8.53
CA ASN A 95 7.44 -0.72 9.82
C ASN A 95 6.38 -1.09 10.86
N TYR A 96 6.59 -2.22 11.51
CA TYR A 96 5.69 -2.75 12.52
C TYR A 96 6.14 -2.36 13.94
N THR A 97 5.19 -2.34 14.86
CA THR A 97 5.42 -2.00 16.28
C THR A 97 6.36 -2.97 17.00
N ASP A 98 6.57 -4.18 16.46
CA ASP A 98 7.55 -5.15 16.97
C ASP A 98 8.97 -4.93 16.41
N SER A 99 9.21 -3.79 15.76
CA SER A 99 10.46 -3.41 15.10
C SER A 99 10.82 -4.26 13.87
N SER A 100 9.91 -5.12 13.40
CA SER A 100 10.06 -5.77 12.09
C SER A 100 9.67 -4.82 10.96
N SER A 101 10.15 -5.10 9.75
CA SER A 101 9.78 -4.37 8.56
C SER A 101 9.55 -5.30 7.37
N GLU A 102 8.59 -4.93 6.52
CA GLU A 102 8.27 -5.64 5.30
C GLU A 102 8.15 -4.68 4.12
N VAL A 103 8.43 -5.20 2.94
CA VAL A 103 8.31 -4.48 1.69
C VAL A 103 7.12 -5.05 0.92
N TYR A 104 6.18 -4.18 0.60
CA TYR A 104 5.02 -4.50 -0.24
C TYR A 104 5.13 -3.79 -1.59
N LEU A 105 4.58 -4.41 -2.63
CA LEU A 105 4.45 -3.84 -3.96
C LEU A 105 2.96 -3.83 -4.32
N THR A 106 2.47 -2.74 -4.90
CA THR A 106 1.04 -2.60 -5.23
C THR A 106 0.59 -3.36 -6.48
N ASP A 107 1.47 -4.10 -7.15
CA ASP A 107 1.21 -4.86 -8.38
C ASP A 107 1.20 -6.39 -8.20
N VAL A 108 1.25 -6.89 -6.96
CA VAL A 108 1.26 -8.32 -6.60
C VAL A 108 -0.14 -8.84 -6.31
#